data_AF-A0A1F2QX58-F1
#
_entry.id   AF-A0A1F2QX58-F1
#
_cell.length_a   1.000
_cell.length_b   1.000
_cell.length_c   1.000
_cell.angle_alpha   90.00
_cell.angle_beta   90.00
_cell.angle_gamma   90.00
#
_symmetry.space_group_name_H-M   'P 1'
#
loop_
_entity.id
_entity.type
_entity.pdbx_description
1 polymer ?
#
loop_
_entity_poly.entity_id
_entity_poly.type
_entity_poly.pdbx_seq_one_letter_code
_entity_poly.pdbx_strand_id
1 'polypeptide(L)' 'MMGSDFLFATPSFLSGIARLFDFAGQFDEYNDSPNGEVADWIALLADWRIVGHDLAVSMDNMDALGQDGETQAQESAQP' A
#
# COMPACT_ATOMS: atom_id res chain seq x y z
N MET A 1 7.09 3.96 3.19
CA MET A 1 5.96 4.88 3.35
C MET A 1 5.26 4.96 2.02
N MET A 2 4.02 4.48 1.92
CA MET A 2 3.36 4.25 0.63
C MET A 2 1.85 4.55 0.66
N GLY A 3 1.33 5.23 1.69
CA GLY A 3 -0.08 5.60 1.78
C GLY A 3 -0.31 6.94 2.50
N SER A 4 -1.58 7.32 2.62
CA SER A 4 -2.06 8.55 3.29
C SER A 4 -1.73 8.60 4.80
N ASP A 5 -1.18 7.52 5.33
CA ASP A 5 -0.75 7.32 6.71
C ASP A 5 0.53 8.10 7.08
N PHE A 6 1.11 8.90 6.16
CA PHE A 6 2.32 9.68 6.43
C PHE A 6 2.20 10.55 7.68
N LEU A 7 1.09 11.26 7.89
CA LEU A 7 0.88 12.11 9.08
C LEU A 7 0.34 11.34 10.30
N PHE A 8 0.11 10.03 10.18
CA PHE A 8 -0.44 9.23 11.25
C PHE A 8 0.69 8.60 12.07
N ALA A 9 0.49 8.58 13.39
CA ALA A 9 1.31 7.78 14.29
C ALA A 9 1.27 6.32 13.82
N THR A 10 2.43 5.73 13.53
CA THR A 10 2.50 4.34 13.07
C THR A 10 2.17 3.41 14.25
N PRO A 11 1.04 2.67 14.21
CA PRO A 11 0.64 1.83 15.34
C PRO A 11 1.59 0.64 15.49
N SER A 12 1.86 0.25 16.73
CA SER A 12 2.61 -0.95 17.08
C SER A 12 1.98 -1.67 18.29
N PHE A 13 2.36 -2.92 18.49
CA PHE A 13 1.85 -3.70 19.62
C PHE A 13 2.18 -3.04 20.97
N LEU A 14 3.41 -2.54 21.12
CA LEU A 14 3.85 -1.87 22.34
C LEU A 14 3.14 -0.53 22.53
N SER A 15 2.90 0.23 21.45
CA SER A 15 2.15 1.48 21.52
C SER A 15 0.68 1.24 21.91
N GLY A 16 0.10 0.10 21.52
CA GLY A 16 -1.22 -0.35 21.98
C GLY A 16 -1.29 -0.66 23.48
N ILE A 17 -0.26 -1.30 24.04
CA ILE A 17 -0.18 -1.56 25.49
C ILE A 17 -0.02 -0.25 26.28
N ALA A 18 0.88 0.64 25.82
CA ALA A 18 1.13 1.90 26.48
C ALA A 18 -0.13 2.79 26.56
N ARG A 19 -1.00 2.75 25.52
CA ARG A 19 -2.31 3.43 25.53
C ARG A 19 -3.24 2.99 26.67
N LEU A 20 -3.12 1.78 27.20
CA LEU A 20 -3.94 1.33 28.35
C LEU A 20 -3.59 2.07 29.65
N PHE A 21 -2.40 2.66 29.73
CA PHE A 21 -1.90 3.38 30.90
C PHE A 21 -1.86 4.90 30.69
N ASP A 22 -2.18 5.37 29.48
CA ASP A 22 -2.22 6.79 29.13
C ASP A 22 -3.57 7.43 29.51
N PHE A 23 -3.83 7.54 30.81
CA PHE A 23 -5.07 8.15 31.32
C PHE A 23 -5.17 9.66 31.04
N ALA A 24 -4.05 10.31 30.74
CA ALA A 24 -3.97 11.74 30.43
C ALA A 24 -4.07 12.04 28.92
N GLY A 25 -4.04 11.03 28.06
CA GLY A 25 -4.15 11.19 26.60
C GLY A 25 -2.97 11.94 25.98
N GLN A 26 -1.74 11.70 26.45
CA GLN A 26 -0.52 12.38 26.00
C GLN A 26 0.40 11.50 25.16
N PHE A 27 -0.01 10.27 24.87
CA PHE A 27 0.85 9.27 24.23
C PHE A 27 0.92 9.39 22.69
N ASP A 28 -0.02 10.12 22.07
CA ASP A 28 -0.04 10.26 20.62
C ASP A 28 1.00 11.29 20.13
N GLU A 29 2.00 10.83 19.38
CA GLU A 29 2.94 11.66 18.61
C GLU A 29 2.70 11.40 17.12
N TYR A 30 2.30 12.45 16.39
CA TYR A 30 2.01 12.39 14.97
C TYR A 30 3.27 12.75 14.17
N ASN A 31 3.38 12.20 12.96
CA ASN A 31 4.40 12.64 12.02
C ASN A 31 4.06 14.04 11.50
N ASP A 32 5.09 14.84 11.23
CA ASP A 32 4.95 16.23 10.81
C ASP A 32 5.32 16.44 9.33
N SER A 33 4.77 17.48 8.72
CA SER A 33 5.10 17.96 7.38
C SER A 33 5.48 19.44 7.42
N PRO A 34 6.47 19.90 6.64
CA PRO A 34 6.89 21.29 6.63
C PRO A 34 5.76 22.31 6.38
N ASN A 35 4.73 21.91 5.62
CA ASN A 35 3.48 22.64 5.44
C ASN A 35 2.39 21.72 4.82
N GLY A 36 1.17 22.23 4.74
CA GLY A 36 0.02 21.49 4.18
C GLY A 36 0.17 21.15 2.70
N GLU A 37 0.74 22.04 1.88
CA GLU A 37 0.95 21.79 0.45
C GLU A 37 1.88 20.60 0.21
N VAL A 38 2.93 20.47 1.02
CA VAL A 38 3.84 19.32 0.97
C VAL A 38 3.15 18.04 1.42
N ALA A 39 2.30 18.11 2.44
CA ALA A 39 1.55 16.95 2.91
C ALA A 39 0.58 16.43 1.83
N ASP A 40 -0.16 17.34 1.19
CA ASP A 40 -1.09 17.02 0.10
C ASP A 40 -0.35 16.42 -1.10
N TRP A 41 0.81 16.98 -1.45
CA TRP A 41 1.65 16.45 -2.52
C TRP A 41 2.17 15.04 -2.21
N ILE A 42 2.62 14.78 -0.98
CA ILE A 42 3.08 13.45 -0.55
C ILE A 42 1.92 12.44 -0.63
N ALA A 43 0.73 12.82 -0.17
CA ALA A 43 -0.46 11.97 -0.21
C ALA A 43 -0.84 11.62 -1.66
N LEU A 44 -0.94 12.62 -2.54
CA LEU A 44 -1.25 12.41 -3.97
C LEU A 44 -0.21 11.52 -4.66
N LEU A 45 1.07 11.72 -4.38
CA LEU A 45 2.14 10.90 -4.95
C LEU A 45 2.01 9.44 -4.49
N ALA A 46 1.69 9.22 -3.21
CA ALA A 46 1.52 7.88 -2.66
C ALA A 46 0.36 7.14 -3.35
N ASP A 47 -0.80 7.79 -3.51
CA ASP A 47 -1.97 7.21 -4.18
C ASP A 47 -1.64 6.79 -5.62
N TRP A 48 -1.01 7.67 -6.40
CA TRP A 48 -0.63 7.36 -7.78
C TRP A 48 0.42 6.24 -7.88
N ARG A 49 1.29 6.13 -6.89
CA ARG A 49 2.29 5.05 -6.85
C ARG A 49 1.64 3.69 -6.63
N ILE A 50 0.62 3.60 -5.78
CA ILE A 50 -0.17 2.37 -5.60
C ILE A 50 -0.92 2.03 -6.89
N VAL A 51 -1.62 3.00 -7.50
CA VAL A 51 -2.33 2.78 -8.78
C VAL A 51 -1.39 2.24 -9.86
N GLY A 52 -0.19 2.82 -10.00
CA GLY A 52 0.79 2.35 -10.96
C GLY A 52 1.30 0.94 -10.67
N HIS A 53 1.53 0.61 -9.39
CA HIS A 53 1.91 -0.74 -8.98
C HIS A 53 0.81 -1.75 -9.32
N ASP A 54 -0.44 -1.45 -8.99
CA ASP A 54 -1.57 -2.36 -9.23
C ASP A 54 -1.82 -2.57 -10.73
N LEU A 55 -1.60 -1.53 -11.53
CA LEU A 55 -1.67 -1.64 -12.99
C LEU A 55 -0.57 -2.56 -13.54
N ALA A 56 0.67 -2.40 -13.08
CA ALA A 56 1.79 -3.24 -13.50
C ALA A 56 1.56 -4.71 -13.13
N VAL A 57 1.16 -4.98 -11.87
CA VAL A 57 0.82 -6.34 -11.42
C VAL A 57 -0.32 -6.93 -12.23
N SER A 58 -1.33 -6.13 -12.58
CA SER A 58 -2.46 -6.60 -13.39
C SER A 58 -2.04 -6.96 -14.82
N MET A 59 -1.13 -6.20 -15.42
CA MET A 59 -0.57 -6.50 -16.74
C MET A 59 0.26 -7.79 -16.71
N ASP A 60 1.17 -7.92 -15.74
CA ASP A 60 1.98 -9.12 -15.57
C ASP A 60 1.12 -10.38 -15.38
N ASN A 61 0.04 -10.27 -14.60
CA ASN A 61 -0.90 -11.37 -14.40
C ASN A 61 -1.69 -11.72 -15.67
N MET A 62 -2.06 -10.75 -16.50
CA MET A 62 -2.72 -11.03 -17.78
C MET A 62 -1.79 -11.71 -18.77
N ASP A 63 -0.53 -11.27 -18.84
CA ASP A 63 0.47 -11.89 -19.70
C ASP A 63 0.73 -13.35 -19.28
N ALA A 64 0.78 -13.62 -17.97
CA ALA A 64 0.89 -14.98 -17.44
C ALA A 64 -0.32 -15.85 -17.78
N LEU A 65 -1.55 -15.32 -17.61
CA LEU A 65 -2.78 -16.04 -17.97
C LEU A 65 -2.89 -16.30 -19.47
N GLY A 66 -2.39 -15.39 -20.31
CA GLY A 66 -2.33 -15.58 -21.76
C GLY A 66 -1.43 -16.75 -22.16
N GLN A 67 -0.27 -16.89 -21.50
CA GLN A 67 0.67 -17.98 -21.73
C GLN A 67 0.12 -19.34 -21.25
N ASP A 68 -0.58 -19.36 -20.13
CA ASP A 68 -1.23 -20.58 -19.61
C ASP A 68 -2.37 -21.05 -20.53
N GLY A 69 -3.15 -20.12 -21.09
CA GLY A 69 -4.21 -20.42 -22.05
C GLY A 69 -3.69 -21.00 -23.38
N GLU A 70 -2.57 -20.47 -23.89
CA GLU A 70 -1.92 -21.01 -25.10
C GLU A 70 -1.29 -22.38 -24.87
N THR A 71 -0.69 -22.60 -23.70
CA THR A 71 -0.07 -23.89 -23.32
C THR A 71 -1.11 -25.00 -23.19
N GLN A 72 -2.25 -24.73 -22.55
CA GLN A 72 -3.35 -25.70 -22.43
C GLN A 72 -4.03 -26.00 -23.78
N ALA A 73 -4.16 -24.99 -24.64
CA ALA A 73 -4.71 -25.18 -25.98
C ALA A 73 -3.79 -26.07 -26.85
N GLN A 74 -2.47 -25.92 -26.75
CA GLN A 74 -1.51 -26.77 -27.47
C GLN A 74 -1.45 -28.21 -26.92
N GLU A 75 -1.58 -28.42 -25.61
CA GLU A 75 -1.58 -29.75 -24.98
C GLU A 75 -2.87 -30.53 -25.32
N SER A 76 -4.02 -29.86 -25.37
CA SER A 76 -5.31 -30.47 -25.77
C SER A 76 -5.41 -30.84 -27.26
N ALA A 77 -4.50 -30.34 -28.09
CA ALA A 77 -4.47 -30.54 -29.54
C ALA A 77 -3.49 -31.65 -29.99
N GLN A 78 -2.73 -32.25 -29.07
CA GLN A 78 -1.90 -33.42 -29.36
C GLN A 78 -2.73 -34.72 -29.16
N PRO A 79 -2.69 -35.67 -30.11
CA PRO A 79 -3.50 -36.89 -30.09
C PRO A 79 -3.08 -37.92 -29.05
#